data_AF-A0A2D9SGL4-F1
#
_entry.id   AF-A0A2D9SGL4-F1
#
_cell.length_a   1.000
_cell.length_b   1.000
_cell.length_c   1.000
_cell.angle_alpha   90.00
_cell.angle_beta   90.00
_cell.angle_gamma   90.00
#
_symmetry.space_group_name_H-M   'P 1'
#
loop_
_entity.id
_entity.type
_entity.pdbx_description
1 polymer ?
#
loop_
_entity_poly.entity_id
_entity_poly.type
_entity_poly.pdbx_seq_one_letter_code
_entity_poly.pdbx_strand_id
1 'polypeptide(L)' 'MINIQNLFYLFFLLFICEKVLANDYNSLIVEADNSIEYFEKEKYYLASGNAIATKNGVTLKADKIKAFFEK' A
#
# COMPACT_ATOMS: atom_id res chain seq x y z
N MET A 1 10.01 -10.30 39.19
CA MET A 1 8.58 -10.61 39.07
C MET A 1 8.01 -9.70 37.98
N ILE A 2 7.53 -10.24 36.87
CA ILE A 2 7.02 -9.43 35.74
C ILE A 2 5.59 -8.97 36.07
N ASN A 3 5.33 -7.68 35.88
CA ASN A 3 4.02 -7.07 36.13
C ASN A 3 3.03 -7.44 34.99
N ILE A 4 1.86 -7.96 35.36
CA ILE A 4 0.84 -8.47 34.43
C ILE A 4 0.23 -7.37 33.54
N GLN A 5 0.16 -6.12 33.98
CA GLN A 5 -0.27 -5.00 33.12
C GLN A 5 0.74 -4.73 32.01
N ASN A 6 2.04 -4.81 32.32
CA ASN A 6 3.09 -4.64 31.32
C ASN A 6 3.06 -5.77 30.27
N LEU A 7 2.65 -6.97 30.67
CA LEU A 7 2.45 -8.08 29.75
C LEU A 7 1.30 -7.80 28.77
N PHE A 8 0.23 -7.16 29.23
CA PHE A 8 -0.92 -6.81 28.39
C PHE A 8 -0.57 -5.73 27.35
N TYR A 9 0.20 -4.71 27.75
CA TYR A 9 0.70 -3.69 26.82
C TYR A 9 1.68 -4.27 25.80
N LEU A 10 2.51 -5.23 26.20
CA LEU A 10 3.42 -5.92 25.29
C LEU A 10 2.65 -6.73 24.24
N PHE A 11 1.60 -7.44 24.64
CA PHE A 11 0.73 -8.15 23.72
C PHE A 11 -0.02 -7.20 22.78
N PHE A 12 -0.50 -6.07 23.29
CA PHE A 12 -1.16 -5.05 22.47
C PHE A 12 -0.19 -4.45 21.43
N LEU A 13 1.06 -4.21 21.82
CA LEU A 13 2.11 -3.74 20.91
C LEU A 13 2.46 -4.78 19.84
N LEU A 14 2.54 -6.06 20.21
CA LEU A 14 2.78 -7.17 19.28
C LEU A 14 1.65 -7.34 18.27
N PHE A 15 0.39 -7.15 18.69
CA PHE A 15 -0.78 -7.25 17.81
C PHE A 15 -0.84 -6.16 16.73
N ILE A 16 -0.34 -4.96 17.05
CA ILE A 16 -0.21 -3.87 16.07
C ILE A 16 0.95 -4.13 15.10
N CYS A 17 2.03 -4.78 15.56
CA CYS A 17 3.23 -5.03 14.78
C CYS A 17 3.00 -6.04 13.62
N GLU A 18 2.20 -7.09 13.84
CA GLU A 18 1.90 -8.10 12.81
C GLU A 18 1.33 -7.49 11.52
N LYS A 19 0.43 -6.52 11.65
CA LYS A 19 -0.23 -5.86 10.52
C LYS A 19 0.73 -4.98 9.70
N VAL A 20 1.79 -4.47 10.33
CA VAL A 20 2.79 -3.61 9.71
C VAL A 20 3.87 -4.42 8.98
N LEU A 21 4.18 -5.63 9.47
CA LEU A 21 5.17 -6.53 8.85
C LEU A 21 4.62 -7.38 7.71
N ALA A 22 3.30 -7.48 7.58
CA ALA A 22 2.62 -8.17 6.46
C ALA A 22 2.64 -7.37 5.14
N ASN A 23 3.69 -6.59 4.90
CA ASN A 23 3.90 -5.94 3.63
C ASN A 23 4.39 -7.01 2.64
N ASP A 24 3.48 -7.49 1.80
CA ASP A 24 3.81 -8.41 0.71
C ASP A 24 4.80 -7.69 -0.22
N TYR A 25 6.08 -8.01 -0.06
CA TYR A 25 7.19 -7.35 -0.76
C TYR A 25 7.02 -7.38 -2.28
N ASN A 26 6.19 -8.28 -2.82
CA ASN A 26 5.94 -8.42 -4.25
C ASN A 26 4.75 -7.60 -4.77
N SER A 27 4.05 -6.88 -3.89
CA SER A 27 2.91 -6.06 -4.27
C SER A 27 3.34 -4.79 -5.04
N LEU A 28 2.54 -4.41 -6.02
CA LEU A 28 2.65 -3.11 -6.69
C LEU A 28 1.81 -2.10 -5.93
N ILE A 29 2.45 -1.07 -5.38
CA ILE A 29 1.80 0.06 -4.72
C ILE A 29 1.74 1.21 -5.71
N VAL A 30 0.57 1.82 -5.91
CA VAL A 30 0.39 3.03 -6.73
C VAL A 30 -0.29 4.10 -5.89
N GLU A 31 0.35 5.25 -5.77
CA GLU A 31 -0.11 6.43 -5.04
C GLU A 31 -0.23 7.63 -5.99
N ALA A 32 -1.10 8.58 -5.67
CA ALA A 32 -1.28 9.82 -6.42
C ALA A 32 -1.92 10.90 -5.56
N ASP A 33 -1.58 12.17 -5.81
CA ASP A 33 -2.05 13.31 -5.03
C ASP A 33 -3.48 13.75 -5.41
N ASN A 34 -3.83 13.68 -6.70
CA ASN A 34 -5.12 14.20 -7.17
C ASN A 34 -6.22 13.13 -7.20
N SER A 35 -6.04 12.07 -7.98
CA SER A 35 -7.08 11.04 -8.16
C SER A 35 -6.52 9.67 -8.52
N ILE A 36 -7.28 8.62 -8.17
CA ILE A 36 -7.19 7.29 -8.76
C ILE A 36 -8.58 6.95 -9.30
N GLU A 37 -8.74 6.97 -10.61
CA GLU A 37 -10.02 6.77 -11.29
C GLU A 37 -10.12 5.38 -11.91
N TYR A 38 -11.30 4.75 -11.82
CA TYR A 38 -11.58 3.43 -12.38
C TYR A 38 -12.40 3.53 -13.66
N PHE A 39 -11.86 2.99 -14.75
CA PHE A 39 -12.49 2.93 -16.05
C PHE A 39 -12.84 1.47 -16.36
N GLU A 40 -14.01 1.03 -15.91
CA GLU A 40 -14.45 -0.37 -15.99
C GLU A 40 -14.52 -0.89 -17.43
N LYS A 41 -15.15 -0.12 -18.33
CA LYS A 41 -15.40 -0.56 -19.71
C LYS A 41 -14.09 -0.70 -20.48
N GLU A 42 -13.17 0.24 -20.26
CA GLU A 42 -11.86 0.31 -20.90
C GLU A 42 -10.79 -0.50 -20.15
N LYS A 43 -11.14 -1.06 -19.00
CA LYS A 43 -10.31 -1.92 -18.16
C LYS A 43 -8.99 -1.31 -17.71
N TYR A 44 -9.04 -0.10 -17.15
CA TYR A 44 -7.86 0.50 -16.53
C TYR A 44 -8.16 1.37 -15.31
N TYR A 45 -7.13 1.59 -14.50
CA TYR A 45 -7.08 2.65 -13.48
C TYR A 45 -6.20 3.80 -13.96
N LEU A 46 -6.56 5.03 -13.61
CA LEU A 46 -5.75 6.24 -13.88
C LEU A 46 -5.41 6.94 -12.57
N ALA A 47 -4.14 6.89 -12.19
CA ALA A 47 -3.60 7.66 -11.08
C ALA A 47 -3.05 9.00 -11.61
N SER A 48 -3.36 10.14 -10.97
CA SER A 48 -3.03 11.48 -11.47
C SER A 48 -2.55 12.45 -10.39
N GLY A 49 -1.63 13.35 -10.77
CA GLY A 49 -1.03 14.35 -9.87
C GLY A 49 0.10 13.73 -9.07
N ASN A 50 1.33 13.80 -9.59
CA ASN A 50 2.52 13.18 -8.97
C ASN A 50 2.33 11.69 -8.66
N ALA A 51 1.83 10.92 -9.62
CA ALA A 51 1.64 9.49 -9.47
C ALA A 51 2.98 8.76 -9.23
N ILE A 52 3.02 7.90 -8.21
CA ILE A 52 4.19 7.12 -7.81
C ILE A 52 3.80 5.64 -7.83
N ALA A 53 4.57 4.82 -8.55
CA ALA A 53 4.44 3.37 -8.52
C ALA A 53 5.69 2.74 -7.90
N THR A 54 5.50 1.87 -6.92
CA THR A 54 6.57 1.16 -6.21
C THR A 54 6.38 -0.35 -6.29
N LYS A 55 7.40 -1.07 -6.73
CA LYS A 55 7.43 -2.55 -6.75
C LYS A 55 8.85 -3.04 -6.52
N ASN A 56 9.04 -3.96 -5.56
CA ASN A 56 10.35 -4.60 -5.31
C ASN A 56 11.51 -3.59 -5.18
N GLY A 57 11.29 -2.46 -4.50
CA GLY A 57 12.29 -1.41 -4.33
C GLY A 57 12.53 -0.51 -5.56
N VAL A 58 11.86 -0.77 -6.68
CA VAL A 58 11.85 0.13 -7.85
C VAL A 58 10.73 1.16 -7.68
N THR A 59 11.06 2.44 -7.87
CA THR A 59 10.11 3.56 -7.84
C THR A 59 10.05 4.25 -9.19
N LEU A 60 8.84 4.37 -9.74
CA LEU A 60 8.53 5.17 -10.93
C LEU A 60 7.73 6.40 -10.51
N LYS A 61 8.14 7.59 -10.95
CA LYS A 61 7.40 8.85 -10.75
C LYS A 61 6.94 9.39 -12.09
N ALA A 62 5.69 9.83 -12.18
CA ALA A 62 5.10 10.43 -13.37
C ALA A 62 3.96 11.37 -13.00
N ASP A 63 3.57 12.27 -13.90
CA ASP A 63 2.37 13.09 -13.69
C ASP A 63 1.09 12.24 -13.66
N LYS A 64 1.08 11.14 -14.44
CA LYS A 64 -0.02 10.17 -14.52
C LYS A 64 0.52 8.74 -14.71
N ILE A 65 -0.17 7.77 -14.11
CA ILE A 65 0.07 6.33 -14.32
C ILE A 65 -1.25 5.69 -14.75
N LYS A 66 -1.23 4.93 -15.85
CA LYS A 66 -2.36 4.12 -16.32
C LYS A 66 -2.05 2.65 -16.12
N ALA A 67 -2.85 1.96 -15.31
CA ALA A 67 -2.71 0.53 -15.03
C ALA A 67 -3.84 -0.25 -15.68
N PHE A 68 -3.51 -1.10 -16.65
CA PHE A 68 -4.48 -1.96 -17.33
C PHE A 68 -4.69 -3.25 -16.54
N PHE A 69 -5.93 -3.75 -16.54
CA PHE A 69 -6.24 -5.06 -15.98
C PHE A 69 -7.00 -5.90 -17.00
N GLU A 70 -6.80 -7.20 -16.94
CA GLU A 70 -7.63 -8.17 -17.62
C GLU A 70 -8.46 -8.91 -16.58
N LYS A 71 -9.65 -9.36 -16.97
CA LYS A 71 -10.57 -10.07 -16.08
C LYS A 71 -10.20 -11.54 -16.03
#